data_AF-A0A2V5RX01-F1
#
_entry.id   AF-A0A2V5RX01-F1
#
_cell.length_a   1.000
_cell.length_b   1.000
_cell.length_c   1.000
_cell.angle_alpha   90.00
_cell.angle_beta   90.00
_cell.angle_gamma   90.00
#
_symmetry.space_group_name_H-M   'P 1'
#
loop_
_entity.id
_entity.type
_entity.pdbx_description
1 polymer ?
#
loop_
_entity_poly.entity_id
_entity_poly.type
_entity_poly.pdbx_seq_one_letter_code
_entity_poly.pdbx_strand_id
1 'polypeptide(L)'
;FDGQKNYDARDLLATVIDEKSMDEYKADYGKTIVTAYARINGRPVGIVANQRLQVRTKKEGIQMGGVIYSDSADKAARFVMDCNQTGLPIVFLQDVTGFMVGRHAEESGIIRSGAKLVNAVSNSVVP
;
A
#
# COMPACT_ATOMS: atom_id res chain seq x y z
N PHE A 1 -7.72 -4.84 23.88
CA PHE A 1 -7.29 -4.78 22.47
C PHE A 1 -6.06 -3.89 22.41
N ASP A 2 -4.89 -4.46 22.17
CA ASP A 2 -3.65 -3.70 22.04
C ASP A 2 -3.45 -3.28 20.58
N GLY A 3 -3.86 -2.06 20.25
CA GLY A 3 -3.77 -1.50 18.90
C GLY A 3 -2.33 -1.16 18.46
N GLN A 4 -1.33 -1.37 19.32
CA GLN A 4 0.08 -1.10 19.02
C GLN A 4 0.85 -2.35 18.59
N LYS A 5 0.22 -3.53 18.56
CA LYS A 5 0.91 -4.75 18.17
C LYS A 5 1.19 -4.74 16.67
N ASN A 6 2.48 -4.82 16.31
CA ASN A 6 2.90 -4.94 14.92
C ASN A 6 2.57 -6.34 14.38
N TYR A 7 2.19 -6.42 13.11
CA TYR A 7 1.95 -7.65 12.38
C TYR A 7 2.37 -7.48 10.92
N ASP A 8 2.66 -8.57 10.23
CA ASP A 8 2.88 -8.52 8.79
C ASP A 8 1.54 -8.49 8.06
N ALA A 9 1.31 -7.45 7.24
CA ALA A 9 0.14 -7.40 6.37
C ALA A 9 0.01 -8.63 5.47
N ARG A 10 1.11 -9.28 5.09
CA ARG A 10 1.09 -10.52 4.28
C ARG A 10 0.43 -11.69 5.00
N ASP A 11 0.67 -11.81 6.31
CA ASP A 11 0.05 -12.86 7.12
C ASP A 11 -1.46 -12.63 7.18
N LEU A 12 -1.90 -11.38 7.29
CA LEU A 12 -3.32 -11.01 7.21
C LEU A 12 -3.89 -11.36 5.83
N LEU A 13 -3.23 -10.95 4.74
CA LEU A 13 -3.68 -11.22 3.38
C LEU A 13 -3.82 -12.72 3.11
N ALA A 14 -2.89 -13.54 3.59
CA ALA A 14 -2.94 -14.99 3.46
C ALA A 14 -4.20 -15.65 4.07
N THR A 15 -4.91 -14.95 4.98
CA THR A 15 -6.20 -15.43 5.53
C THR A 15 -7.42 -15.01 4.72
N VAL A 16 -7.27 -14.08 3.79
CA VAL A 16 -8.37 -13.46 3.03
C VAL A 16 -8.37 -13.91 1.57
N ILE A 17 -7.19 -14.08 0.99
CA ILE A 17 -7.00 -14.44 -0.42
C ILE A 17 -6.95 -15.96 -0.62
N ASP A 18 -7.22 -16.39 -1.84
CA ASP A 18 -7.08 -17.79 -2.23
C ASP A 18 -5.62 -18.24 -2.11
N GLU A 19 -5.40 -19.50 -1.72
CA GLU A 19 -4.05 -20.05 -1.54
C GLU A 19 -3.17 -19.86 -2.78
N LYS A 20 -1.93 -19.42 -2.57
CA LYS A 20 -0.91 -19.22 -3.64
C LYS A 20 -1.35 -18.27 -4.76
N SER A 21 -2.32 -17.39 -4.51
CA SER A 21 -2.80 -16.42 -5.52
C SER A 21 -2.06 -15.07 -5.49
N MET A 22 -1.30 -14.79 -4.43
CA MET A 22 -0.64 -13.49 -4.24
C MET A 22 0.54 -13.29 -5.20
N ASP A 23 0.52 -12.18 -5.92
CA ASP A 23 1.64 -11.68 -6.73
C ASP A 23 1.90 -10.21 -6.37
N GLU A 24 3.00 -9.95 -5.66
CA GLU A 24 3.30 -8.62 -5.12
C GLU A 24 3.83 -7.65 -6.18
N TYR A 25 3.14 -6.53 -6.33
CA TYR A 25 3.59 -5.42 -7.14
C TYR A 25 4.69 -4.64 -6.42
N LYS A 26 5.90 -4.66 -6.98
CA LYS A 26 7.08 -3.93 -6.47
C LYS A 26 7.31 -4.16 -4.96
N ALA A 27 7.39 -5.43 -4.56
CA ALA A 27 7.61 -5.85 -3.16
C ALA A 27 8.79 -5.13 -2.47
N ASP A 28 9.83 -4.77 -3.24
CA ASP A 28 11.04 -4.14 -2.72
C ASP A 28 11.02 -2.60 -2.61
N TYR A 29 9.95 -1.95 -3.05
CA TYR A 29 9.82 -0.49 -3.07
C TYR A 29 8.65 -0.03 -2.19
N GLY A 30 8.78 1.07 -1.44
CA GLY A 30 7.69 1.61 -0.61
C GLY A 30 7.02 0.57 0.29
N LYS A 31 7.81 -0.16 1.10
CA LYS A 31 7.38 -1.39 1.79
C LYS A 31 6.38 -1.15 2.93
N THR A 32 6.12 0.10 3.32
CA THR A 32 5.09 0.45 4.31
C THR A 32 3.66 0.29 3.78
N ILE A 33 3.50 0.08 2.48
CA ILE A 33 2.25 -0.37 1.86
C ILE A 33 2.56 -1.63 1.06
N VAL A 34 1.78 -2.69 1.25
CA VAL A 34 1.80 -3.88 0.40
C VAL A 34 0.80 -3.66 -0.74
N THR A 35 1.23 -3.91 -1.96
CA THR A 35 0.39 -3.87 -3.16
C THR A 35 0.54 -5.20 -3.88
N ALA A 36 -0.57 -5.87 -4.19
CA ALA A 36 -0.51 -7.20 -4.78
C ALA A 36 -1.72 -7.47 -5.67
N TYR A 37 -1.52 -8.27 -6.71
CA TYR A 37 -2.58 -8.96 -7.41
C TYR A 37 -2.90 -10.25 -6.65
N ALA A 38 -4.17 -10.59 -6.51
CA ALA A 38 -4.60 -11.80 -5.82
C ALA A 38 -5.94 -12.30 -6.37
N ARG A 39 -6.42 -13.42 -5.82
CA ARG A 39 -7.79 -13.89 -6.04
C ARG A 39 -8.53 -14.03 -4.72
N ILE A 40 -9.83 -13.74 -4.75
CA ILE A 40 -10.75 -14.01 -3.65
C ILE A 40 -11.95 -14.76 -4.24
N ASN A 41 -12.18 -16.00 -3.80
CA ASN A 41 -13.21 -16.89 -4.35
C ASN A 41 -13.09 -17.01 -5.89
N GLY A 42 -11.86 -17.17 -6.40
CA GLY A 42 -11.54 -17.28 -7.82
C GLY A 42 -11.59 -15.96 -8.61
N ARG A 43 -12.08 -14.87 -8.02
CA ARG A 43 -12.18 -13.55 -8.69
C ARG A 43 -10.87 -12.78 -8.54
N PRO A 44 -10.29 -12.27 -9.64
CA PRO A 44 -9.06 -11.50 -9.57
C PRO A 44 -9.33 -10.13 -8.94
N VAL A 45 -8.46 -9.71 -8.03
CA VAL A 45 -8.52 -8.42 -7.33
C VAL A 45 -7.13 -7.81 -7.18
N GLY A 46 -7.07 -6.49 -7.18
CA GLY A 46 -5.92 -5.73 -6.72
C GLY A 46 -6.06 -5.46 -5.22
N ILE A 47 -4.97 -5.49 -4.49
CA ILE A 47 -4.95 -5.28 -3.05
C ILE A 47 -3.99 -4.15 -2.72
N VAL A 48 -4.44 -3.22 -1.88
CA VAL A 48 -3.61 -2.17 -1.28
C VAL A 48 -3.77 -2.26 0.24
N ALA A 49 -2.71 -2.66 0.94
CA ALA A 49 -2.75 -2.91 2.38
C ALA A 49 -1.64 -2.15 3.12
N ASN A 50 -1.95 -1.53 4.26
CA ASN A 50 -0.92 -0.90 5.09
C ASN A 50 -0.11 -1.96 5.86
N GLN A 51 1.21 -1.82 5.87
CA GLN A 51 2.12 -2.68 6.63
C GLN A 51 2.30 -2.11 8.05
N ARG A 52 2.25 -2.97 9.07
CA ARG A 52 2.47 -2.58 10.49
C ARG A 52 3.86 -2.92 11.01
N LEU A 53 4.62 -3.74 10.30
CA LEU A 53 6.05 -3.90 10.57
C LEU A 53 6.83 -2.61 10.28
N GLN A 54 7.86 -2.36 11.09
CA GLN A 54 8.86 -1.35 10.78
C GLN A 54 9.70 -1.81 9.59
N VAL A 55 9.93 -0.90 8.66
CA VAL A 55 10.66 -1.17 7.43
C VAL A 55 11.99 -0.44 7.48
N ARG A 56 13.08 -1.15 7.20
CA ARG A 56 14.38 -0.52 6.95
C ARG A 56 14.54 -0.21 5.46
N THR A 57 14.77 1.05 5.14
CA THR A 57 15.09 1.50 3.79
C THR A 57 16.56 1.92 3.71
N LYS A 58 17.14 1.80 2.52
CA LYS A 58 18.53 2.19 2.26
C LYS A 58 18.74 3.71 2.27
N LYS A 59 17.67 4.50 2.05
CA LYS A 59 17.73 5.95 1.86
C LYS A 59 17.26 6.75 3.09
N GLU A 60 16.23 6.29 3.79
CA GLU A 60 15.53 7.07 4.82
C GLU A 60 15.56 6.40 6.21
N GLY A 61 16.35 5.33 6.37
CA GLY A 61 16.50 4.65 7.65
C GLY A 61 15.28 3.80 8.01
N ILE A 62 14.77 3.93 9.24
CA ILE A 62 13.62 3.15 9.72
C ILE A 62 12.34 3.93 9.42
N GLN A 63 11.47 3.33 8.61
CA GLN A 63 10.11 3.78 8.37
C GLN A 63 9.15 3.06 9.32
N MET A 64 8.23 3.81 9.91
CA MET A 64 7.23 3.29 10.83
C MET A 64 6.10 2.60 10.06
N GLY A 65 5.68 1.43 10.53
CA GLY A 65 4.48 0.77 10.04
C GLY A 65 3.24 1.65 10.29
N GLY A 66 2.26 1.58 9.38
CA GLY A 66 1.05 2.41 9.42
C GLY A 66 1.24 3.84 8.91
N VAL A 67 2.47 4.30 8.65
CA VAL A 67 2.74 5.63 8.09
C VAL A 67 2.95 5.54 6.58
N ILE A 68 2.32 6.46 5.84
CA ILE A 68 2.48 6.58 4.38
C ILE A 68 3.64 7.53 4.08
N TYR A 69 4.69 7.00 3.45
CA TYR A 69 5.86 7.74 2.95
C TYR A 69 5.72 8.03 1.46
N SER A 70 6.53 8.94 0.92
CA SER A 70 6.42 9.41 -0.48
C SER A 70 6.56 8.26 -1.47
N ASP A 71 7.50 7.35 -1.23
CA ASP A 71 7.72 6.16 -2.05
C ASP A 71 6.54 5.19 -2.03
N SER A 72 5.98 4.92 -0.84
CA SER A 72 4.80 4.07 -0.67
C SER A 72 3.54 4.67 -1.30
N ALA A 73 3.35 6.00 -1.18
CA ALA A 73 2.26 6.71 -1.81
C ALA A 73 2.36 6.65 -3.34
N ASP A 74 3.55 6.88 -3.89
CA ASP A 74 3.79 6.77 -5.34
C ASP A 74 3.61 5.34 -5.86
N LYS A 75 4.00 4.33 -5.05
CA LYS A 75 3.75 2.92 -5.38
C LYS A 75 2.27 2.62 -5.45
N ALA A 76 1.53 2.97 -4.40
CA ALA A 76 0.10 2.73 -4.32
C ALA A 76 -0.64 3.46 -5.45
N ALA A 77 -0.28 4.71 -5.74
CA ALA A 77 -0.88 5.47 -6.83
C ALA A 77 -0.68 4.79 -8.19
N ARG A 78 0.55 4.31 -8.48
CA ARG A 78 0.84 3.57 -9.71
C ARG A 78 0.06 2.26 -9.79
N PHE A 79 0.00 1.52 -8.70
CA PHE A 79 -0.74 0.27 -8.65
C PHE A 79 -2.25 0.47 -8.90
N VAL A 80 -2.86 1.51 -8.30
CA VAL A 80 -4.25 1.88 -8.56
C VAL A 80 -4.47 2.24 -10.03
N MET A 81 -3.57 3.02 -10.63
CA MET A 81 -3.63 3.32 -12.07
C MET A 81 -3.51 2.06 -12.94
N ASP A 82 -2.63 1.12 -12.59
CA ASP A 82 -2.46 -0.15 -13.30
C ASP A 82 -3.75 -1.02 -13.17
N CYS A 83 -4.38 -1.04 -11.99
CA CYS A 83 -5.67 -1.73 -11.78
C CYS A 83 -6.81 -1.10 -12.59
N ASN A 84 -6.86 0.24 -12.62
CA ASN A 84 -7.81 0.99 -13.46
C ASN A 84 -7.69 0.63 -14.93
N GLN A 85 -6.45 0.57 -15.45
CA GLN A 85 -6.20 0.24 -16.85
C GLN A 85 -6.59 -1.19 -17.20
N THR A 86 -6.44 -2.12 -16.26
CA THR A 86 -6.74 -3.55 -16.45
C THR A 86 -8.19 -3.92 -16.12
N GLY A 87 -8.98 -2.98 -15.57
CA GLY A 87 -10.36 -3.24 -15.15
C GLY A 87 -10.45 -4.13 -13.91
N LEU A 88 -9.38 -4.17 -13.09
CA LEU A 88 -9.28 -5.03 -11.92
C LEU A 88 -9.86 -4.35 -10.67
N PRO A 89 -10.88 -4.93 -9.99
CA PRO A 89 -11.42 -4.39 -8.74
C PRO A 89 -10.37 -4.28 -7.64
N ILE A 90 -10.46 -3.27 -6.78
CA ILE A 90 -9.43 -2.98 -5.76
C ILE A 90 -10.00 -3.13 -4.34
N VAL A 91 -9.29 -3.91 -3.51
CA VAL A 91 -9.58 -4.04 -2.08
C VAL A 91 -8.54 -3.27 -1.27
N PHE A 92 -9.00 -2.32 -0.46
CA PHE A 92 -8.16 -1.56 0.46
C PHE A 92 -8.25 -2.14 1.87
N LEU A 93 -7.11 -2.55 2.45
CA LEU A 93 -7.01 -2.91 3.87
C LEU A 93 -6.27 -1.80 4.61
N GLN A 94 -7.04 -0.95 5.28
CA GLN A 94 -6.54 0.28 5.89
C GLN A 94 -6.23 0.08 7.37
N ASP A 95 -4.95 0.25 7.72
CA ASP A 95 -4.47 0.37 9.10
C ASP A 95 -3.39 1.47 9.14
N VAL A 96 -3.85 2.68 8.86
CA VAL A 96 -3.05 3.88 8.60
C VAL A 96 -3.17 4.87 9.74
N THR A 97 -2.03 5.42 10.17
CA THR A 97 -1.96 6.51 11.14
C THR A 97 -1.90 7.89 10.47
N GLY A 98 -1.43 7.94 9.22
CA GLY A 98 -1.39 9.15 8.40
C GLY A 98 -0.22 9.16 7.43
N PHE A 99 -0.02 10.30 6.76
CA PHE A 99 1.17 10.57 5.96
C PHE A 99 2.34 10.99 6.86
N MET A 100 3.56 10.70 6.41
CA MET A 100 4.77 11.19 7.06
C MET A 100 4.80 12.73 6.99
N VAL A 101 5.11 13.37 8.12
CA VAL A 101 5.25 14.83 8.23
C VAL A 101 6.68 15.23 8.57
N GLY A 102 7.00 16.49 8.37
CA GLY A 102 8.31 17.06 8.72
C GLY A 102 9.13 17.44 7.50
N ARG A 103 10.17 18.25 7.74
CA ARG A 103 10.91 18.94 6.67
C ARG A 103 11.45 17.99 5.58
N HIS A 104 12.01 16.85 5.97
CA HIS A 104 12.55 15.89 5.00
C HIS A 104 11.44 15.25 4.15
N ALA A 105 10.28 14.96 4.75
CA ALA A 105 9.14 14.42 4.03
C ALA A 105 8.58 15.44 3.02
N GLU A 106 8.49 16.72 3.42
CA GLU A 106 8.11 17.81 2.54
C GLU A 106 9.08 17.96 1.36
N GLU A 107 10.40 17.98 1.63
CA GLU A 107 11.45 18.05 0.61
C GLU A 107 11.46 16.83 -0.32
N SER A 108 11.10 15.65 0.19
CA SER A 108 10.94 14.42 -0.61
C SER A 108 9.71 14.43 -1.52
N GLY A 109 8.79 15.39 -1.32
CA GLY A 109 7.59 15.55 -2.13
C GLY A 109 6.38 14.76 -1.64
N ILE A 110 6.26 14.50 -0.33
CA ILE A 110 5.14 13.75 0.25
C ILE A 110 3.77 14.32 -0.13
N ILE A 111 3.61 15.65 -0.17
CA ILE A 111 2.36 16.30 -0.58
C ILE A 111 2.01 15.95 -2.03
N ARG A 112 3.00 15.97 -2.93
CA ARG A 112 2.79 15.65 -4.34
C ARG A 112 2.43 14.18 -4.52
N SER A 113 3.18 13.26 -3.90
CA SER A 113 2.92 11.82 -4.00
C SER A 113 1.59 11.45 -3.33
N GLY A 114 1.25 12.08 -2.21
CA GLY A 114 -0.04 11.92 -1.52
C GLY A 114 -1.21 12.42 -2.35
N ALA A 115 -1.11 13.64 -2.92
CA ALA A 115 -2.13 14.18 -3.81
C ALA A 115 -2.35 13.30 -5.05
N LYS A 116 -1.28 12.71 -5.59
CA LYS A 116 -1.35 11.76 -6.70
C LYS A 116 -2.07 10.47 -6.32
N LEU A 117 -1.81 9.91 -5.13
CA LEU A 117 -2.54 8.75 -4.62
C LEU A 117 -4.03 9.07 -4.46
N VAL A 118 -4.36 10.18 -3.81
CA VAL A 118 -5.75 10.63 -3.64
C VAL A 118 -6.42 10.78 -5.01
N ASN A 119 -5.78 11.45 -5.96
CA ASN A 119 -6.31 11.62 -7.31
C ASN A 119 -6.54 10.29 -8.03
N ALA A 120 -5.60 9.35 -7.95
CA ALA A 120 -5.72 8.03 -8.59
C ALA A 120 -6.90 7.22 -8.04
N VAL A 121 -7.13 7.29 -6.71
CA VAL A 121 -8.26 6.61 -6.06
C VAL A 121 -9.58 7.32 -6.37
N SER A 122 -9.62 8.65 -6.28
CA SER A 122 -10.84 9.43 -6.54
C SER A 122 -11.32 9.35 -7.99
N ASN A 123 -10.42 9.09 -8.93
CA ASN A 123 -10.75 8.90 -10.35
C ASN A 123 -10.68 7.41 -10.76
N SER A 124 -10.78 6.49 -9.80
CA SER A 124 -10.85 5.05 -10.08
C SER A 124 -12.08 4.72 -10.91
N VAL A 125 -11.90 3.90 -11.94
CA VAL A 125 -12.98 3.44 -12.83
C VAL A 125 -13.42 2.01 -12.51
N VAL A 126 -12.70 1.36 -11.59
CA VAL A 126 -12.98 0.01 -11.09
C VAL A 126 -13.61 0.10 -9.69
N PRO A 127 -14.48 -0.86 -9.33
CA PRO A 127 -15.08 -0.93 -8.01
C PRO A 127 -14.07 -1.30 -6.92
#